data_AF-A0A9D0IDN0-F1
#
_entry.id   AF-A0A9D0IDN0-F1
#
_cell.length_a   1.000
_cell.length_b   1.000
_cell.length_c   1.000
_cell.angle_alpha   90.00
_cell.angle_beta   90.00
_cell.angle_gamma   90.00
#
_symmetry.space_group_name_H-M   'P 1'
#
loop_
_entity.id
_entity.type
_entity.pdbx_description
1 polymer ?
#
loop_
_entity_poly.entity_id
_entity_poly.type
_entity_poly.pdbx_seq_one_letter_code
_entity_poly.pdbx_strand_id
1 'polypeptide(L)'
;MVSQELLEILRCPACVSGPTRREGPDPGRLELVHDTWLVCTEPGCGRKYPIRDEIPVMLIEEGDKWVDVAVEDLPVPPPAE
;
A
#
# COMPACT_ATOMS: atom_id res chain seq x y z
N MET A 1 5.32 8.26 13.85
CA MET A 1 4.81 8.96 12.63
C MET A 1 5.80 8.71 11.50
N VAL A 2 5.34 8.07 10.42
CA VAL A 2 6.17 7.80 9.23
C VAL A 2 6.54 9.13 8.56
N SER A 3 7.81 9.34 8.17
CA SER A 3 8.24 10.59 7.55
C SER A 3 7.69 10.73 6.12
N GLN A 4 7.32 11.96 5.73
CA GLN A 4 6.80 12.24 4.38
C GLN A 4 7.83 11.90 3.29
N GLU A 5 9.12 12.15 3.54
CA GLU A 5 10.19 11.77 2.61
C GLU A 5 10.27 10.26 2.38
N LEU A 6 9.99 9.44 3.40
CA LEU A 6 9.96 7.98 3.24
C LEU A 6 8.75 7.57 2.38
N LEU A 7 7.58 8.17 2.60
CA LEU A 7 6.38 7.91 1.79
C LEU A 7 6.60 8.28 0.32
N GLU A 8 7.35 9.35 0.03
CA GLU A 8 7.69 9.76 -1.33
C GLU A 8 8.56 8.74 -2.07
N ILE A 9 9.37 7.96 -1.33
CA ILE A 9 10.24 6.90 -1.88
C ILE A 9 9.50 5.57 -1.97
N LEU A 10 8.58 5.29 -1.05
CA LEU A 10 7.89 4.00 -1.00
C LEU A 10 6.99 3.79 -2.22
N ARG A 11 7.07 2.57 -2.78
CA ARG A 11 6.24 2.13 -3.90
C ARG A 11 5.63 0.76 -3.63
N CYS A 12 4.47 0.53 -4.23
CA CYS A 12 3.78 -0.74 -4.24
C CYS A 12 4.70 -1.83 -4.84
N PRO A 13 5.07 -2.87 -4.07
CA PRO A 13 6.03 -3.89 -4.50
C PRO A 13 5.56 -4.64 -5.75
N ALA A 14 4.24 -4.86 -5.88
CA ALA A 14 3.64 -5.51 -7.04
C ALA A 14 3.73 -4.66 -8.31
N CYS A 15 3.71 -3.33 -8.21
CA CYS A 15 3.69 -2.44 -9.38
C CYS A 15 5.09 -2.00 -9.84
N VAL A 16 6.13 -2.17 -9.03
CA VAL A 16 7.51 -1.82 -9.42
C VAL A 16 8.38 -3.01 -9.83
N SER A 17 7.92 -4.23 -9.53
CA SER A 17 8.70 -5.46 -9.70
C SER A 17 7.90 -6.57 -10.38
N GLY A 18 8.62 -7.49 -11.02
CA GLY A 18 8.05 -8.71 -11.56
C GLY A 18 7.10 -8.52 -12.76
N PRO A 19 6.25 -9.51 -13.05
CA PRO A 19 5.37 -9.51 -14.22
C PRO A 19 4.21 -8.52 -14.13
N THR A 20 3.89 -8.03 -12.91
CA THR A 20 2.81 -7.07 -12.65
C THR A 20 3.29 -5.62 -12.64
N ARG A 21 4.56 -5.39 -13.00
CA ARG A 21 5.13 -4.04 -13.08
C ARG A 21 4.29 -3.15 -13.99
N ARG A 22 3.95 -1.96 -13.50
CA ARG A 22 3.26 -0.93 -14.28
C ARG A 22 4.27 -0.16 -15.14
N GLU A 23 3.79 0.32 -16.27
CA GLU A 23 4.58 1.15 -17.19
C GLU A 23 4.74 2.58 -16.63
N GLY A 24 5.73 3.29 -17.16
CA GLY A 24 6.01 4.69 -16.79
C GLY A 24 7.27 4.87 -15.94
N PRO A 25 7.65 6.15 -15.71
CA PRO A 25 8.91 6.49 -15.03
C PRO A 25 8.86 6.31 -13.51
N ASP A 26 7.66 6.31 -12.91
CA ASP A 26 7.47 6.27 -11.46
C ASP A 26 6.19 5.51 -11.06
N PRO A 27 6.13 4.18 -11.33
CA PRO A 27 4.96 3.36 -11.04
C PRO A 27 4.86 3.00 -9.56
N GLY A 28 3.65 2.65 -9.12
CA GLY A 28 3.40 2.07 -7.81
C GLY A 28 3.25 3.10 -6.69
N ARG A 29 2.80 4.32 -7.00
CA ARG A 29 2.60 5.36 -5.96
C ARG A 29 1.65 4.88 -4.87
N LEU A 30 1.96 5.28 -3.64
CA LEU A 30 1.21 4.93 -2.43
C LEU A 30 0.68 6.20 -1.78
N GLU A 31 -0.53 6.12 -1.25
CA GLU A 31 -1.15 7.15 -0.43
C GLU A 31 -1.29 6.63 1.01
N LEU A 32 -0.91 7.45 2.00
CA LEU A 32 -1.12 7.15 3.40
C LEU A 32 -2.57 7.48 3.77
N VAL A 33 -3.32 6.47 4.21
CA VAL A 33 -4.73 6.59 4.61
C VAL A 33 -4.85 6.21 6.09
N HIS A 34 -5.61 6.99 6.85
CA HIS A 34 -5.87 6.79 8.28
C HIS A 34 -4.60 6.63 9.15
N ASP A 35 -3.47 7.18 8.70
CA ASP A 35 -2.13 7.03 9.31
C ASP A 35 -1.65 5.58 9.52
N THR A 36 -2.37 4.59 8.96
CA THR A 36 -2.19 3.17 9.26
C THR A 36 -2.25 2.27 8.03
N TRP A 37 -2.48 2.84 6.84
CA TRP A 37 -2.59 2.10 5.58
C TRP A 37 -1.83 2.80 4.46
N LEU A 38 -1.15 2.04 3.62
CA LEU A 38 -0.58 2.50 2.36
C LEU A 38 -1.40 1.93 1.20
N VAL A 39 -2.09 2.79 0.48
CA VAL A 39 -2.99 2.42 -0.62
C VAL A 39 -2.32 2.69 -1.96
N CYS A 40 -2.27 1.67 -2.82
CA CYS A 40 -1.73 1.82 -4.17
C CYS A 40 -2.69 2.59 -5.07
N THR A 41 -2.20 3.68 -5.66
CA THR A 41 -2.98 4.57 -6.53
C THR A 41 -2.90 4.16 -8.02
N GLU A 42 -2.18 3.08 -8.34
CA GLU A 42 -2.06 2.59 -9.71
C GLU A 42 -3.41 2.07 -10.24
N PRO A 43 -3.83 2.50 -11.45
CA PRO A 43 -5.06 2.00 -12.07
C PRO A 43 -5.08 0.47 -12.15
N GLY A 44 -6.11 -0.14 -11.56
CA GLY A 44 -6.31 -1.58 -11.55
C GLY A 44 -5.37 -2.37 -10.62
N CYS A 45 -4.66 -1.73 -9.68
CA CYS A 45 -3.95 -2.44 -8.61
C CYS A 45 -4.77 -2.47 -7.30
N GLY A 46 -5.05 -1.30 -6.71
CA GLY A 46 -5.93 -1.17 -5.54
C GLY A 46 -5.49 -1.88 -4.24
N ARG A 47 -4.29 -2.47 -4.21
CA ARG A 47 -3.71 -3.12 -3.02
C ARG A 47 -3.54 -2.14 -1.87
N LYS A 48 -3.79 -2.61 -0.65
CA LYS A 48 -3.74 -1.80 0.57
C LYS A 48 -2.88 -2.51 1.61
N TYR A 49 -1.78 -1.89 1.98
CA TYR A 49 -0.78 -2.47 2.87
C TYR A 49 -0.92 -1.88 4.27
N PRO A 50 -1.12 -2.69 5.32
CA PRO A 50 -1.25 -2.20 6.67
C PRO A 50 0.10 -1.76 7.24
N ILE A 51 0.09 -0.74 8.10
CA ILE A 51 1.21 -0.36 8.95
C ILE A 51 0.94 -0.95 10.33
N ARG A 52 1.75 -1.92 10.75
CA ARG A 52 1.64 -2.60 12.04
C ARG A 52 2.87 -2.28 12.88
N ASP A 53 2.69 -1.90 14.13
CA ASP A 53 3.80 -1.52 15.03
C ASP A 53 4.75 -0.48 14.41
N GLU A 54 4.18 0.52 13.71
CA GLU A 54 4.91 1.54 12.92
C GLU A 54 5.76 1.00 11.75
N ILE A 55 5.61 -0.29 11.39
CA ILE A 55 6.31 -0.94 10.28
C ILE A 55 5.31 -1.22 9.13
N PRO A 56 5.54 -0.66 7.93
CA PRO A 56 4.76 -1.01 6.74
C PRO A 56 4.91 -2.49 6.35
N VAL A 57 3.80 -3.23 6.31
CA VAL A 57 3.79 -4.63 5.86
C VAL A 57 3.65 -4.68 4.34
N MET A 58 4.78 -4.54 3.65
CA MET A 58 4.86 -4.47 2.18
C MET A 58 4.91 -5.87 1.52
N LEU A 59 4.11 -6.82 2.00
CA LEU A 59 3.94 -8.14 1.39
C LEU A 59 2.79 -8.10 0.38
N ILE A 60 2.98 -8.69 -0.80
CA ILE A 60 1.96 -8.66 -1.88
C ILE A 60 0.69 -9.36 -1.42
N GLU A 61 0.84 -10.51 -0.77
CA GLU A 61 -0.24 -11.34 -0.23
C GLU A 61 -1.04 -10.60 0.84
N GLU A 62 -0.37 -9.77 1.65
CA GLU A 62 -1.05 -8.93 2.63
C GLU A 62 -1.88 -7.86 1.92
N GLY A 63 -1.30 -7.19 0.91
CA GLY A 63 -2.00 -6.20 0.11
C GLY A 63 -3.22 -6.74 -0.64
N ASP A 64 -3.15 -8.00 -1.08
CA ASP A 64 -4.23 -8.69 -1.81
C ASP A 64 -5.48 -8.92 -0.95
N LYS A 65 -5.34 -9.15 0.36
CA LYS A 65 -6.47 -9.34 1.29
C LYS A 65 -7.44 -8.15 1.32
N TRP A 66 -6.96 -6.97 0.96
CA TRP A 66 -7.67 -5.70 1.12
C TRP A 66 -8.06 -5.05 -0.21
N VAL A 67 -7.77 -5.66 -1.36
CA VAL A 67 -8.06 -5.07 -2.68
C VAL A 67 -9.54 -4.73 -2.84
N ASP A 68 -10.43 -5.63 -2.38
CA ASP A 68 -11.88 -5.49 -2.53
C ASP A 68 -12.56 -4.69 -1.41
N VAL A 69 -11.80 -4.30 -0.36
CA VAL A 69 -12.31 -3.46 0.73
C VAL A 69 -12.25 -2.00 0.29
N ALA A 70 -13.33 -1.24 0.45
CA ALA A 70 -13.33 0.19 0.18
C ALA A 70 -12.38 0.92 1.14
N VAL A 71 -11.79 2.05 0.71
CA VAL A 71 -10.78 2.75 1.54
C VAL A 71 -11.40 3.26 2.84
N GLU A 72 -12.63 3.75 2.76
CA GLU A 72 -13.47 4.19 3.87
C GLU A 72 -13.85 3.08 4.86
N ASP A 73 -13.80 1.82 4.45
CA ASP A 73 -14.16 0.65 5.26
C ASP A 73 -12.92 -0.05 5.86
N LEU A 74 -11.72 0.52 5.67
CA LEU A 74 -10.50 -0.04 6.24
C LEU A 74 -10.53 0.03 7.77
N PRO A 75 -10.24 -1.07 8.47
CA PRO A 75 -10.22 -1.08 9.93
C PRO A 75 -9.04 -0.25 10.47
N VAL A 76 -9.30 0.47 11.57
CA VAL A 76 -8.31 1.28 12.30
C VAL A 76 -8.38 0.90 13.79
N PRO A 77 -7.33 0.28 14.38
CA PRO A 77 -6.07 -0.09 13.72
C PRO A 77 -6.24 -1.27 12.76
N PRO A 78 -5.30 -1.46 11.81
CA PRO A 78 -5.26 -2.66 10.98
C PRO A 78 -5.21 -3.93 11.85
N PRO A 79 -5.83 -5.04 11.42
CA PRO A 79 -5.77 -6.29 12.17
C PRO A 79 -4.33 -6.80 12.17
N ALA A 80 -3.88 -7.38 13.28
CA ALA A 80 -2.53 -7.95 13.41
C ALA A 80 -2.36 -9.31 12.69
N GLU A 81 -3.47 -9.87 12.17
CA GLU A 81 -3.76 -11.32 12.06
C GLU A 81 -3.91 -12.03 13.41
#